data_AF-A0A9D8F3P4-F1
#
_entry.id   AF-A0A9D8F3P4-F1
#
_cell.length_a   1.000
_cell.length_b   1.000
_cell.length_c   1.000
_cell.angle_alpha   90.00
_cell.angle_beta   90.00
_cell.angle_gamma   90.00
#
_symmetry.space_group_name_H-M   'P 1'
#
loop_
_entity.id
_entity.type
_entity.pdbx_description
1 polymer ?
#
loop_
_entity_poly.entity_id
_entity_poly.type
_entity_poly.pdbx_seq_one_letter_code
_entity_poly.pdbx_strand_id
1 'polypeptide(L)'
;MTHAIKTAAVRGDEAQVNQERLLRRGVAVVLFVNAFLVFVLQPHISRQLLPLLGGSAEVWIVCTLFFQVALVAGYALAFAARRLPLRVSLSLHVALLLVAWLLWPMTTGDGPPPGAAPPLWTLRLLVGQLGLLVTALTATSPLLQYAYARASPTLDP
;
A
#
# COMPACT_ATOMS: atom_id res chain seq x y z
N MET A 1 -2.58 -31.66 -41.65
CA MET A 1 -1.78 -30.50 -41.17
C MET A 1 -2.64 -29.37 -40.61
N THR A 2 -3.77 -29.01 -41.24
CA THR A 2 -4.70 -27.94 -40.77
C THR A 2 -5.30 -28.17 -39.38
N HIS A 3 -5.55 -29.43 -39.00
CA HIS A 3 -6.09 -29.77 -37.69
C HIS A 3 -5.09 -29.53 -36.54
N ALA A 4 -3.80 -29.78 -36.76
CA ALA A 4 -2.75 -29.60 -35.75
C ALA A 4 -2.47 -28.12 -35.45
N ILE A 5 -2.55 -27.25 -36.46
CA ILE A 5 -2.39 -25.79 -36.30
C ILE A 5 -3.57 -25.22 -35.51
N LYS A 6 -4.81 -25.66 -35.79
CA LYS A 6 -6.00 -25.23 -35.05
C LYS A 6 -5.94 -25.66 -33.58
N THR A 7 -5.49 -26.88 -33.30
CA THR A 7 -5.33 -27.36 -31.91
C THR A 7 -4.22 -26.61 -31.16
N ALA A 8 -3.11 -26.28 -31.82
CA ALA A 8 -2.06 -25.46 -31.21
C ALA A 8 -2.52 -24.02 -30.92
N ALA A 9 -3.29 -23.41 -31.83
CA ALA A 9 -3.85 -22.08 -31.65
C ALA A 9 -4.87 -22.03 -30.49
N VAL A 10 -5.82 -22.97 -30.45
CA VAL A 10 -6.81 -23.06 -29.36
C VAL A 10 -6.13 -23.28 -28.00
N ARG A 11 -5.09 -24.12 -27.95
CA ARG A 11 -4.32 -24.35 -26.72
C ARG A 11 -3.56 -23.10 -26.25
N GLY A 12 -3.10 -22.26 -27.17
CA GLY A 12 -2.50 -20.95 -26.88
C GLY A 12 -3.50 -19.99 -26.23
N ASP A 13 -4.70 -19.89 -26.81
CA ASP A 13 -5.78 -19.03 -26.30
C ASP A 13 -6.26 -19.47 -24.91
N GLU A 14 -6.44 -20.78 -24.67
CA GLU A 14 -6.85 -21.30 -23.36
C GLU A 14 -5.80 -21.03 -22.28
N ALA A 15 -4.51 -21.18 -22.61
CA ALA A 15 -3.41 -20.89 -21.69
C ALA A 15 -3.35 -19.40 -21.34
N GLN A 16 -3.55 -18.51 -22.31
CA GLN A 16 -3.58 -17.07 -22.10
C GLN A 16 -4.77 -16.65 -21.23
N VAL A 17 -5.98 -17.14 -21.52
CA VAL A 17 -7.18 -16.85 -20.72
C VAL A 17 -7.04 -17.35 -19.29
N ASN A 18 -6.45 -18.54 -19.08
CA ASN A 18 -6.20 -19.05 -17.74
C ASN A 18 -5.18 -18.19 -16.98
N GLN A 19 -4.11 -17.74 -17.65
CA GLN A 19 -3.12 -16.84 -17.07
C GLN A 19 -3.74 -15.51 -16.65
N GLU A 20 -4.56 -14.87 -17.49
CA GLU A 20 -5.27 -13.64 -17.16
C GLU A 20 -6.19 -13.82 -15.95
N ARG A 21 -6.92 -14.94 -15.88
CA ARG A 21 -7.77 -15.27 -14.71
C ARG A 21 -6.96 -15.42 -13.44
N LEU A 22 -5.79 -16.08 -13.50
CA LEU A 22 -4.90 -16.25 -12.36
C LEU A 22 -4.30 -14.91 -11.91
N LEU A 23 -3.84 -14.08 -12.86
CA LEU A 23 -3.32 -12.74 -12.59
C LEU A 23 -4.38 -11.85 -11.92
N ARG A 24 -5.60 -11.82 -12.47
CA ARG A 24 -6.71 -11.03 -11.92
C ARG A 24 -7.05 -11.46 -10.50
N ARG A 25 -7.13 -12.76 -10.23
CA ARG A 25 -7.41 -13.31 -8.89
C ARG A 25 -6.27 -12.95 -7.93
N GLY A 26 -5.03 -13.12 -8.33
CA GLY A 26 -3.85 -12.79 -7.52
C GLY A 26 -3.81 -11.31 -7.15
N VAL A 27 -3.96 -10.41 -8.12
CA VAL A 27 -3.98 -8.96 -7.87
C VAL A 27 -5.15 -8.56 -6.97
N ALA A 28 -6.34 -9.12 -7.17
CA ALA A 28 -7.50 -8.84 -6.32
C ALA A 28 -7.24 -9.24 -4.85
N VAL A 29 -6.64 -10.41 -4.62
CA VAL A 29 -6.29 -10.86 -3.26
C VAL A 29 -5.28 -9.92 -2.63
N VAL A 30 -4.23 -9.52 -3.35
CA VAL A 30 -3.20 -8.61 -2.80
C VAL A 30 -3.80 -7.24 -2.48
N LEU A 31 -4.65 -6.69 -3.36
CA LEU A 31 -5.33 -5.41 -3.12
C LEU A 31 -6.25 -5.48 -1.90
N PHE A 32 -6.99 -6.57 -1.75
CA PHE A 32 -7.84 -6.80 -0.58
C PHE A 32 -7.03 -6.85 0.71
N VAL A 33 -5.95 -7.64 0.74
CA VAL A 33 -5.08 -7.77 1.90
C VAL A 33 -4.42 -6.42 2.23
N ASN A 34 -3.96 -5.67 1.22
CA ASN A 34 -3.35 -4.36 1.41
C ASN A 34 -4.35 -3.36 2.01
N ALA A 35 -5.56 -3.28 1.45
CA ALA A 35 -6.60 -2.38 1.96
C ALA A 35 -7.02 -2.75 3.38
N PHE A 36 -7.19 -4.04 3.67
CA PHE A 36 -7.49 -4.54 5.01
C PHE A 36 -6.38 -4.16 6.00
N LEU A 37 -5.12 -4.32 5.63
CA LEU A 37 -3.98 -4.00 6.49
C LEU A 37 -3.95 -2.51 6.84
N VAL A 38 -4.12 -1.61 5.86
CA VAL A 38 -4.16 -0.16 6.09
C VAL A 38 -5.37 0.22 6.96
N PHE A 39 -6.53 -0.39 6.72
CA PHE A 39 -7.75 -0.10 7.47
C PHE A 39 -7.69 -0.60 8.92
N VAL A 40 -7.04 -1.73 9.19
CA VAL A 40 -6.82 -2.24 10.56
C VAL A 40 -5.75 -1.44 11.31
N LEU A 41 -4.74 -0.93 10.59
CA LEU A 41 -3.65 -0.17 11.19
C LEU A 41 -4.16 1.13 11.84
N GLN A 42 -5.07 1.86 11.20
CA GLN A 42 -5.62 3.11 11.75
C GLN A 42 -6.29 2.96 13.15
N PRO A 43 -7.27 2.07 13.36
CA PRO A 43 -7.88 1.84 14.67
C PRO A 43 -6.89 1.19 15.66
N HIS A 44 -5.97 0.35 15.20
CA HIS A 44 -4.95 -0.25 16.07
C HIS A 44 -4.06 0.82 16.71
N ILE A 45 -3.51 1.74 15.90
CA ILE A 45 -2.65 2.82 16.37
C ILE A 45 -3.44 3.81 17.25
N SER A 46 -4.67 4.14 16.84
CA SER A 46 -5.53 5.01 17.65
C SER A 46 -5.76 4.42 19.04
N ARG A 47 -6.00 3.10 19.15
CA ARG A 47 -6.17 2.41 20.44
C ARG A 47 -4.92 2.45 21.32
N GLN A 48 -3.73 2.41 20.75
CA GLN A 48 -2.47 2.51 21.51
C GLN A 48 -2.19 3.91 22.03
N LEU A 49 -2.60 4.94 21.28
CA LEU A 49 -2.37 6.33 21.65
C LEU A 49 -3.40 6.88 22.65
N LEU A 50 -4.62 6.34 22.65
CA LEU A 50 -5.71 6.78 23.54
C LEU A 50 -5.37 6.77 25.05
N PRO A 51 -4.72 5.74 25.62
CA PRO A 51 -4.34 5.72 27.04
C PRO A 51 -3.33 6.80 27.44
N LEU A 52 -2.43 7.18 26.53
CA LEU A 52 -1.36 8.15 26.80
C LEU A 52 -1.83 9.59 26.74
N LEU A 53 -2.94 9.84 26.04
CA LEU A 53 -3.40 11.18 25.68
C LEU A 53 -4.80 11.50 26.25
N GLY A 54 -5.40 10.58 27.00
CA GLY A 54 -6.63 10.81 27.76
C GLY A 54 -7.91 10.86 26.93
N GLY A 55 -7.98 10.15 25.79
CA GLY A 55 -9.24 10.02 25.04
C GLY A 55 -9.62 11.22 24.18
N SER A 56 -8.72 12.17 23.91
CA SER A 56 -9.10 13.41 23.23
C SER A 56 -9.45 13.20 21.75
N ALA A 57 -10.55 13.82 21.31
CA ALA A 57 -11.02 13.81 19.92
C ALA A 57 -9.95 14.32 18.93
N GLU A 58 -9.05 15.19 19.41
CA GLU A 58 -7.95 15.75 18.63
C GLU A 58 -6.96 14.68 18.15
N VAL A 59 -6.66 13.67 18.97
CA VAL A 59 -5.77 12.56 18.58
C VAL A 59 -6.35 11.79 17.42
N TRP A 60 -7.65 11.51 17.47
CA TRP A 60 -8.33 10.83 16.38
C TRP A 60 -8.30 11.64 15.07
N ILE A 61 -8.49 12.96 15.15
CA ILE A 61 -8.38 13.86 13.98
C ILE A 61 -6.96 13.82 13.41
N VAL A 62 -5.93 13.94 14.25
CA VAL A 62 -4.52 13.89 13.81
C VAL A 62 -4.16 12.55 13.18
N CYS A 63 -4.55 11.43 13.81
CA CYS A 63 -4.37 10.10 13.25
C CYS A 63 -5.02 10.02 11.86
N THR A 64 -6.29 10.40 11.75
CA THR A 64 -7.04 10.35 10.49
C THR A 64 -6.40 11.23 9.41
N LEU A 65 -6.00 12.45 9.74
CA LEU A 65 -5.30 13.36 8.83
C LEU A 65 -3.97 12.75 8.35
N PHE A 66 -3.19 12.17 9.26
CA PHE A 66 -1.94 11.49 8.91
C PHE A 66 -2.18 10.37 7.89
N PHE A 67 -3.17 9.48 8.13
CA PHE A 67 -3.49 8.40 7.20
C PHE A 67 -3.94 8.91 5.82
N GLN A 68 -4.74 9.97 5.79
CA GLN A 68 -5.18 10.61 4.53
C GLN A 68 -3.99 11.19 3.76
N VAL A 69 -3.10 11.93 4.42
CA VAL A 69 -1.91 12.50 3.80
C VAL A 69 -0.96 11.40 3.32
N ALA A 70 -0.74 10.36 4.13
CA ALA A 70 0.10 9.23 3.77
C ALA A 70 -0.46 8.45 2.57
N LEU A 71 -1.78 8.35 2.44
CA LEU A 71 -2.44 7.79 1.25
C LEU A 71 -2.15 8.62 0.01
N VAL A 72 -2.33 9.94 0.07
CA VAL A 72 -2.03 10.83 -1.05
C VAL A 72 -0.56 10.77 -1.43
N ALA A 73 0.35 10.75 -0.45
CA ALA A 73 1.79 10.63 -0.68
C ALA A 73 2.15 9.32 -1.38
N GLY A 74 1.56 8.19 -0.97
CA GLY A 74 1.79 6.90 -1.62
C GLY A 74 1.31 6.88 -3.07
N TYR A 75 0.17 7.51 -3.35
CA TYR A 75 -0.32 7.67 -4.73
C TYR A 75 0.61 8.56 -5.56
N ALA A 76 1.14 9.64 -5.00
CA ALA A 76 2.11 10.49 -5.68
C ALA A 76 3.40 9.74 -6.00
N LEU A 77 3.93 8.94 -5.05
CA LEU A 77 5.09 8.08 -5.28
C LEU A 77 4.82 7.05 -6.38
N ALA A 78 3.68 6.36 -6.34
CA ALA A 78 3.28 5.41 -7.36
C ALA A 78 3.15 6.07 -8.74
N PHE A 79 2.59 7.28 -8.79
CA PHE A 79 2.47 8.06 -10.02
C PHE A 79 3.84 8.46 -10.59
N ALA A 80 4.76 8.94 -9.74
CA ALA A 80 6.13 9.24 -10.15
C ALA A 80 6.85 7.99 -10.67
N ALA A 81 6.65 6.84 -10.00
CA ALA A 81 7.24 5.57 -10.37
C ALA A 81 6.73 5.00 -11.71
N ARG A 82 5.65 5.56 -12.30
CA ARG A 82 5.20 5.20 -13.66
C ARG A 82 6.15 5.68 -14.75
N ARG A 83 6.99 6.69 -14.47
CA ARG A 83 8.02 7.19 -15.39
C ARG A 83 9.17 6.19 -15.58
N LEU A 84 9.28 5.20 -14.69
CA LEU A 84 10.32 4.19 -14.72
C LEU A 84 9.83 2.90 -15.44
N PRO A 85 10.76 2.06 -15.95
CA PRO A 85 10.42 0.72 -16.41
C PRO A 85 9.72 -0.09 -15.32
N LEU A 86 8.70 -0.88 -15.68
CA LEU A 86 7.85 -1.60 -14.72
C LEU A 86 8.66 -2.45 -13.72
N ARG A 87 9.70 -3.15 -14.20
CA ARG A 87 10.57 -3.96 -13.35
C ARG A 87 11.29 -3.12 -12.28
N VAL A 88 11.82 -1.96 -12.67
CA VAL A 88 12.52 -1.03 -11.76
C VAL A 88 11.55 -0.45 -10.74
N SER A 89 10.37 -0.02 -11.20
CA SER A 89 9.29 0.50 -10.35
C SER A 89 8.89 -0.50 -9.25
N LEU A 90 8.68 -1.76 -9.62
CA LEU A 90 8.33 -2.83 -8.67
C LEU A 90 9.49 -3.18 -7.73
N SER A 91 10.73 -3.29 -8.24
CA SER A 91 11.90 -3.56 -7.40
C SER A 91 12.15 -2.47 -6.37
N LEU A 92 12.04 -1.19 -6.77
CA LEU A 92 12.16 -0.05 -5.85
C LEU A 92 11.04 -0.07 -4.81
N HIS A 93 9.81 -0.42 -5.20
CA HIS A 93 8.69 -0.51 -4.28
C HIS A 93 8.87 -1.63 -3.24
N VAL A 94 9.31 -2.81 -3.68
CA VAL A 94 9.61 -3.92 -2.77
C VAL A 94 10.77 -3.56 -1.83
N ALA A 95 11.82 -2.92 -2.34
CA ALA A 95 12.92 -2.43 -1.51
C ALA A 95 12.44 -1.38 -0.49
N LEU A 96 11.57 -0.45 -0.91
CA LEU A 96 10.98 0.56 -0.04
C LEU A 96 10.13 -0.09 1.07
N LEU A 97 9.31 -1.10 0.75
CA LEU A 97 8.53 -1.85 1.73
C LEU A 97 9.44 -2.58 2.73
N LEU A 98 10.50 -3.23 2.26
CA LEU A 98 11.45 -3.92 3.13
C LEU A 98 12.17 -2.95 4.05
N VAL A 99 12.67 -1.83 3.53
CA VAL A 99 13.31 -0.77 4.32
C VAL A 99 12.33 -0.20 5.34
N ALA A 100 11.09 0.08 4.94
CA ALA A 100 10.07 0.58 5.84
C ALA A 100 9.71 -0.40 6.94
N TRP A 101 9.69 -1.71 6.62
CA TRP A 101 9.45 -2.78 7.59
C TRP A 101 10.62 -2.95 8.56
N LEU A 102 11.87 -2.87 8.09
CA LEU A 102 13.06 -2.94 8.94
C LEU A 102 13.19 -1.74 9.87
N LEU A 103 12.84 -0.55 9.38
CA LEU A 103 12.86 0.69 10.15
C LEU A 103 11.66 0.83 11.09
N TRP A 104 10.79 -0.18 11.18
CA TRP A 104 9.67 -0.20 12.11
C TRP A 104 10.03 -0.91 13.43
N PRO A 105 10.60 -0.21 14.42
CA PRO A 105 10.30 -0.48 15.81
C PRO A 105 9.42 0.64 16.34
N MET A 106 8.12 0.36 16.47
CA MET A 106 7.18 1.30 17.07
C MET A 106 7.37 1.37 18.58
N THR A 107 7.63 2.55 19.13
CA THR A 107 7.69 2.79 20.57
C THR A 107 6.90 4.06 20.90
N THR A 108 5.98 3.98 21.85
CA THR A 108 5.21 5.15 22.29
C THR A 108 5.88 5.93 23.43
N GLY A 109 6.94 5.36 24.03
CA GLY A 109 7.60 5.90 25.22
C GLY A 109 6.61 6.09 26.38
N ASP A 110 6.93 7.03 27.26
CA ASP A 110 6.08 7.42 28.40
C ASP A 110 5.00 8.46 28.04
N GLY A 111 4.84 8.78 26.75
CA GLY A 111 3.90 9.80 26.27
C GLY A 111 4.53 11.20 26.05
N PRO A 112 3.70 12.23 25.81
CA PRO A 112 4.19 13.58 25.57
C PRO A 112 4.84 14.18 26.82
N PRO A 113 5.97 14.91 26.68
CA PRO A 113 6.59 15.58 27.82
C PRO A 113 5.69 16.68 28.39
N PRO A 114 5.85 17.05 29.68
CA PRO A 114 5.05 18.09 30.32
C PRO A 114 5.06 19.39 29.51
N GLY A 115 3.88 19.94 29.21
CA GLY A 115 3.71 21.18 28.44
C GLY A 115 3.74 21.00 26.91
N ALA A 116 3.96 19.80 26.38
CA ALA A 116 3.82 19.56 24.94
C ALA A 116 2.36 19.50 24.51
N ALA A 117 2.07 20.04 23.32
CA ALA A 117 0.75 19.90 22.69
C ALA A 117 0.52 18.44 22.23
N PRO A 118 -0.48 17.72 22.77
CA PRO A 118 -0.77 16.32 22.42
C PRO A 118 -0.92 16.06 20.91
N PRO A 119 -1.59 16.93 20.11
CA PRO A 119 -1.74 16.72 18.66
C PRO A 119 -0.41 16.74 17.90
N LEU A 120 0.46 17.70 18.21
CA LEU A 120 1.75 17.87 17.51
C LEU A 120 2.73 16.75 17.84
N TRP A 121 2.76 16.31 19.11
CA TRP A 121 3.55 15.15 19.53
C TRP A 121 3.09 13.89 18.79
N THR A 122 1.78 13.66 18.74
CA THR A 122 1.18 12.53 18.02
C THR A 122 1.56 12.53 16.55
N LEU A 123 1.43 13.67 15.87
CA LEU A 123 1.77 13.78 14.46
C LEU A 123 3.26 13.47 14.21
N ARG A 124 4.16 14.00 15.05
CA ARG A 124 5.60 13.73 14.96
C ARG A 124 5.92 12.25 15.15
N LEU A 125 5.27 11.61 16.12
CA LEU A 125 5.42 10.19 16.37
C LEU A 125 4.95 9.36 15.16
N LEU A 126 3.77 9.67 14.62
CA LEU A 126 3.21 8.97 13.45
C LEU A 126 4.08 9.15 12.20
N VAL A 127 4.53 10.38 11.92
CA VAL A 127 5.40 10.66 10.78
C VAL A 127 6.76 9.97 10.94
N GLY A 128 7.35 10.02 12.13
CA GLY A 128 8.68 9.47 12.39
C GLY A 128 8.73 7.94 12.36
N GLN A 129 7.70 7.26 12.87
CA GLN A 129 7.70 5.81 13.03
C GLN A 129 6.88 5.10 11.95
N LEU A 130 5.73 5.66 11.56
CA LEU A 130 4.83 5.01 10.61
C LEU A 130 4.83 5.65 9.22
N GLY A 131 5.34 6.87 9.08
CA GLY A 131 5.23 7.64 7.84
C GLY A 131 5.71 6.85 6.63
N LEU A 132 6.92 6.29 6.71
CA LEU A 132 7.48 5.52 5.62
C LEU A 132 6.68 4.24 5.31
N LEU A 133 6.29 3.47 6.33
CA LEU A 133 5.57 2.21 6.15
C LEU A 133 4.17 2.44 5.59
N VAL A 134 3.42 3.39 6.15
CA VAL A 134 2.04 3.67 5.72
C VAL A 134 2.06 4.23 4.30
N THR A 135 2.97 5.16 3.99
CA THR A 135 3.12 5.68 2.63
C THR A 135 3.55 4.61 1.62
N ALA A 136 4.43 3.69 2.01
CA ALA A 136 4.79 2.56 1.15
C ALA A 136 3.62 1.59 0.94
N LEU A 137 2.85 1.26 1.99
CA LEU A 137 1.67 0.40 1.88
C LEU A 137 0.59 1.00 0.97
N THR A 138 0.34 2.32 1.08
CA THR A 138 -0.68 2.99 0.27
C THR A 138 -0.26 3.11 -1.21
N ALA A 139 1.04 3.13 -1.51
CA ALA A 139 1.56 3.09 -2.89
C ALA A 139 1.36 1.72 -3.59
N THR A 140 1.20 0.63 -2.82
CA THR A 140 1.04 -0.74 -3.36
C THR A 140 -0.16 -0.87 -4.28
N SER A 141 -1.31 -0.31 -3.90
CA SER A 141 -2.55 -0.42 -4.68
C SER A 141 -2.45 0.20 -6.08
N PRO A 142 -2.09 1.49 -6.25
CA PRO A 142 -1.94 2.10 -7.57
C PRO A 142 -0.80 1.50 -8.40
N LEU A 143 0.28 1.00 -7.77
CA LEU A 143 1.37 0.31 -8.48
C LEU A 143 0.94 -1.04 -9.04
N LEU A 144 0.20 -1.84 -8.27
CA LEU A 144 -0.33 -3.12 -8.73
C LEU A 144 -1.38 -2.94 -9.83
N GLN A 145 -2.24 -1.93 -9.73
CA GLN A 145 -3.19 -1.60 -10.79
C GLN A 145 -2.47 -1.20 -12.08
N TYR A 146 -1.41 -0.39 -11.97
CA TYR A 146 -0.57 -0.03 -13.11
C TYR A 146 0.16 -1.24 -13.72
N ALA A 147 0.71 -2.12 -12.88
CA ALA A 147 1.37 -3.34 -13.32
C ALA A 147 0.39 -4.28 -14.04
N TYR A 148 -0.83 -4.43 -13.51
CA TYR A 148 -1.89 -5.23 -14.10
C TYR A 148 -2.32 -4.67 -15.47
N ALA A 149 -2.55 -3.35 -15.57
CA ALA A 149 -2.92 -2.71 -16.84
C ALA A 149 -1.87 -2.93 -17.95
N ARG A 150 -0.57 -2.94 -17.61
CA ARG A 150 0.50 -3.25 -18.56
C ARG A 150 0.61 -4.73 -18.91
N ALA A 151 0.22 -5.62 -18.01
CA ALA A 151 0.27 -7.07 -18.21
C ALA A 151 -0.95 -7.62 -18.99
N SER A 152 -2.03 -6.84 -19.06
CA SER A 152 -3.26 -7.19 -19.80
C SER A 152 -3.66 -6.09 -20.79
N PRO A 153 -2.93 -5.91 -21.91
CA PRO A 153 -3.26 -4.89 -22.94
C PRO A 153 -4.58 -5.14 -23.67
N THR A 154 -5.15 -6.33 -23.53
CA THR A 154 -6.36 -6.79 -24.23
C THR A 154 -7.67 -6.24 -23.63
N LEU A 155 -7.58 -5.42 -22.58
CA LEU A 155 -8.70 -4.81 -21.87
C LEU A 155 -8.72 -3.28 -22.07
N ASP A 156 -8.57 -2.82 -23.30
CA ASP A 156 -9.04 -1.48 -23.67
C ASP A 156 -10.56 -1.59 -23.94
N PRO A 157 -11.42 -0.76 -23.32
CA PRO A 157 -12.84 -0.68 -23.69
C PRO A 157 -13.04 -0.09 -25.09
#